data_AF-A0A1L9B0Y1-F1
#
_entry.id   AF-A0A1L9B0Y1-F1
#
_cell.length_a   1.000
_cell.length_b   1.000
_cell.length_c   1.000
_cell.angle_alpha   90.00
_cell.angle_beta   90.00
_cell.angle_gamma   90.00
#
_symmetry.space_group_name_H-M   'P 1'
#
loop_
_entity.id
_entity.type
_entity.pdbx_description
1 polymer ?
#
loop_
_entity_poly.entity_id
_entity_poly.type
_entity_poly.pdbx_seq_one_letter_code
_entity_poly.pdbx_strand_id
1 'polypeptide(L)'
;MLFWTLGLLPLSAGAGWSAFEWFDERKKARDSAARLTQDAAWHAFDGTLGESPLLGGVLKAARIHAPAQLLAACWFMQVGKWDLALEYLEGAAIRQSPEALLLRNLVERQPRVSQWRHAFFDAWQSLGRPDFRQSTLLPSPLQWSHLMADTWSPWDATHESRRLPLVVLNPELARARQDEVGGLVHASDSLPILMALREHLFAYEEQDPLRPGLLPAVDERIGQLAGSSPRTLQLALIPFLTGSLLSQPFSHGELETLENLVTLSEWKQPSSEQFFMEMLGHFEALPAPGHHAWSAATLAQGVSLGVWLYHRARASKAHLNDEDRRWLGRLLWVAGARLREQHSCQEVEQGLRLQMLGSEWMEHSPSRDDCITVWVDVGRWQKSLLQAAYYRWPLASLQEESCEPRARDELTWMRTFAEKIPLP
;
A
#
# COMPACT_ATOMS: atom_id res chain seq x y z
N MET A 1 -54.34 44.47 1.83
CA MET A 1 -55.77 44.13 1.91
C MET A 1 -56.01 42.78 1.23
N LEU A 2 -56.51 41.80 2.00
CA LEU A 2 -57.43 40.68 1.69
C LEU A 2 -57.28 39.89 0.36
N PHE A 3 -56.92 38.59 0.39
CA PHE A 3 -57.74 37.36 0.65
C PHE A 3 -58.54 36.81 -0.56
N TRP A 4 -58.01 35.75 -1.18
CA TRP A 4 -58.56 34.40 -1.49
C TRP A 4 -60.00 34.11 -2.04
N THR A 5 -60.06 32.96 -2.76
CA THR A 5 -61.17 32.01 -3.09
C THR A 5 -61.96 32.24 -4.40
N LEU A 6 -62.31 31.28 -5.28
CA LEU A 6 -62.35 29.79 -5.43
C LEU A 6 -62.27 29.51 -6.97
N GLY A 7 -61.92 28.36 -7.55
CA GLY A 7 -61.76 26.97 -7.12
C GLY A 7 -62.16 26.07 -8.31
N LEU A 8 -61.32 25.11 -8.72
CA LEU A 8 -61.69 23.88 -9.43
C LEU A 8 -60.46 22.95 -9.53
N LEU A 9 -60.51 21.83 -8.81
CA LEU A 9 -59.68 20.64 -9.02
C LEU A 9 -60.44 19.68 -9.96
N PRO A 10 -59.71 18.88 -10.76
CA PRO A 10 -59.87 17.44 -10.58
C PRO A 10 -58.54 16.65 -10.53
N LEU A 11 -58.43 15.86 -9.46
CA LEU A 11 -57.98 14.47 -9.37
C LEU A 11 -57.31 13.82 -10.62
N SER A 12 -55.98 13.76 -10.60
CA SER A 12 -55.18 12.63 -11.12
C SER A 12 -53.76 12.59 -10.50
N ALA A 13 -53.64 12.93 -9.21
CA ALA A 13 -52.37 13.04 -8.50
C ALA A 13 -52.04 11.80 -7.64
N GLY A 14 -52.32 10.59 -8.13
CA GLY A 14 -52.00 9.33 -7.41
C GLY A 14 -50.75 8.60 -7.92
N ALA A 15 -50.34 8.84 -9.17
CA ALA A 15 -49.21 8.14 -9.79
C ALA A 15 -47.87 8.89 -9.67
N GLY A 16 -47.89 10.19 -9.41
CA GLY A 16 -46.69 11.01 -9.30
C GLY A 16 -45.94 10.82 -7.98
N TRP A 17 -46.65 10.88 -6.85
CA TRP A 17 -46.03 10.80 -5.53
C TRP A 17 -45.52 9.40 -5.19
N SER A 18 -46.27 8.35 -5.56
CA SER A 18 -45.84 6.96 -5.44
C SER A 18 -44.64 6.65 -6.34
N ALA A 19 -44.55 7.25 -7.54
CA ALA A 19 -43.36 7.15 -8.38
C ALA A 19 -42.16 7.89 -7.78
N PHE A 20 -42.33 9.08 -7.23
CA PHE A 20 -41.26 9.83 -6.56
C PHE A 20 -40.76 9.13 -5.29
N GLU A 21 -41.64 8.60 -4.45
CA GLU A 21 -41.28 7.78 -3.28
C GLU A 21 -40.59 6.49 -3.72
N TRP A 22 -41.07 5.82 -4.75
CA TRP A 22 -40.42 4.62 -5.32
C TRP A 22 -39.05 4.90 -5.94
N PHE A 23 -38.86 6.06 -6.57
CA PHE A 23 -37.55 6.50 -7.06
C PHE A 23 -36.60 6.81 -5.91
N ASP A 24 -37.09 7.44 -4.84
CA ASP A 24 -36.29 7.76 -3.65
C ASP A 24 -35.94 6.49 -2.84
N GLU A 25 -36.86 5.54 -2.72
CA GLU A 25 -36.62 4.21 -2.13
C GLU A 25 -35.62 3.40 -2.95
N ARG A 26 -35.74 3.40 -4.29
CA ARG A 26 -34.76 2.73 -5.16
C ARG A 26 -33.39 3.37 -5.09
N LYS A 27 -33.33 4.71 -4.96
CA LYS A 27 -32.07 5.43 -4.79
C LYS A 27 -31.44 5.09 -3.44
N LYS A 28 -32.21 5.16 -2.34
CA LYS A 28 -31.77 4.74 -1.00
C LYS A 28 -31.31 3.29 -0.96
N ALA A 29 -32.03 2.38 -1.62
CA ALA A 29 -31.64 0.98 -1.73
C ALA A 29 -30.33 0.79 -2.52
N ARG A 30 -30.11 1.57 -3.57
CA ARG A 30 -28.85 1.55 -4.34
C ARG A 30 -27.69 2.15 -3.57
N ASP A 31 -27.88 3.26 -2.88
CA ASP A 31 -26.83 3.90 -2.08
C ASP A 31 -26.46 3.01 -0.88
N SER A 32 -27.46 2.36 -0.26
CA SER A 32 -27.24 1.35 0.78
C SER A 32 -26.52 0.12 0.24
N ALA A 33 -26.91 -0.39 -0.95
CA ALA A 33 -26.22 -1.51 -1.59
C ALA A 33 -24.77 -1.17 -1.95
N ALA A 34 -24.49 0.05 -2.40
CA ALA A 34 -23.14 0.50 -2.74
C ALA A 34 -22.24 0.54 -1.50
N ARG A 35 -22.71 1.14 -0.39
CA ARG A 35 -21.97 1.14 0.88
C ARG A 35 -21.72 -0.27 1.39
N LEU A 36 -22.77 -1.08 1.46
CA LEU A 36 -22.68 -2.47 1.91
C LEU A 36 -21.71 -3.30 1.07
N THR A 37 -21.71 -3.11 -0.26
CA THR A 37 -20.78 -3.80 -1.16
C THR A 37 -19.35 -3.36 -0.90
N GLN A 38 -19.14 -2.07 -0.66
CA GLN A 38 -17.82 -1.53 -0.38
C GLN A 38 -17.27 -2.06 0.96
N ASP A 39 -18.09 -2.11 2.00
CA ASP A 39 -17.70 -2.64 3.32
C ASP A 39 -17.43 -4.16 3.23
N ALA A 40 -18.28 -4.89 2.52
CA ALA A 40 -18.10 -6.33 2.33
C ALA A 40 -16.91 -6.68 1.43
N ALA A 41 -16.52 -5.79 0.52
CA ALA A 41 -15.33 -5.99 -0.30
C ALA A 41 -14.08 -6.10 0.57
N TRP A 42 -14.01 -5.39 1.71
CA TRP A 42 -12.86 -5.42 2.62
C TRP A 42 -12.64 -6.82 3.19
N HIS A 43 -13.71 -7.44 3.68
CA HIS A 43 -13.69 -8.84 4.09
C HIS A 43 -13.44 -9.82 2.93
N ALA A 44 -13.67 -9.43 1.68
CA ALA A 44 -13.36 -10.27 0.53
C ALA A 44 -11.86 -10.22 0.16
N PHE A 45 -11.18 -9.12 0.47
CA PHE A 45 -9.74 -9.00 0.28
C PHE A 45 -8.95 -9.82 1.31
N ASP A 46 -9.42 -9.92 2.55
CA ASP A 46 -8.75 -10.71 3.59
C ASP A 46 -9.24 -12.17 3.71
N GLY A 47 -10.27 -12.54 2.94
CA GLY A 47 -10.83 -13.88 2.91
C GLY A 47 -11.89 -14.16 3.99
N THR A 48 -12.24 -13.18 4.83
CA THR A 48 -13.19 -13.33 5.95
C THR A 48 -14.65 -13.10 5.57
N LEU A 49 -14.97 -12.78 4.30
CA LEU A 49 -16.35 -12.49 3.89
C LEU A 49 -17.33 -13.63 4.18
N GLY A 50 -16.86 -14.88 4.19
CA GLY A 50 -17.67 -16.04 4.57
C GLY A 50 -18.15 -16.03 6.03
N GLU A 51 -17.39 -15.38 6.91
CA GLU A 51 -17.63 -15.28 8.35
C GLU A 51 -18.34 -13.96 8.71
N SER A 52 -18.26 -12.96 7.82
CA SER A 52 -18.87 -11.65 8.00
C SER A 52 -20.41 -11.71 7.91
N PRO A 53 -21.14 -11.02 8.80
CA PRO A 53 -22.60 -10.90 8.70
C PRO A 53 -23.06 -10.16 7.44
N LEU A 54 -22.15 -9.48 6.72
CA LEU A 54 -22.44 -8.72 5.51
C LEU A 54 -22.74 -9.61 4.29
N LEU A 55 -22.30 -10.87 4.28
CA LEU A 55 -22.46 -11.77 3.13
C LEU A 55 -23.93 -11.90 2.69
N GLY A 56 -24.85 -12.10 3.64
CA GLY A 56 -26.28 -12.20 3.31
C GLY A 56 -26.82 -10.93 2.66
N GLY A 57 -26.32 -9.77 3.10
CA GLY A 57 -26.61 -8.47 2.51
C GLY A 57 -26.09 -8.35 1.08
N VAL A 58 -24.86 -8.79 0.82
CA VAL A 58 -24.24 -8.78 -0.52
C VAL A 58 -25.02 -9.67 -1.48
N LEU A 59 -25.35 -10.90 -1.08
CA LEU A 59 -26.10 -11.84 -1.92
C LEU A 59 -27.51 -11.31 -2.27
N LYS A 60 -28.13 -10.54 -1.37
CA LYS A 60 -29.40 -9.84 -1.64
C LYS A 60 -29.19 -8.65 -2.57
N ALA A 61 -28.17 -7.83 -2.32
CA ALA A 61 -27.84 -6.65 -3.10
C ALA A 61 -27.44 -7.01 -4.54
N ALA A 62 -26.79 -8.15 -4.76
CA ALA A 62 -26.37 -8.66 -6.06
C ALA A 62 -27.53 -8.84 -7.06
N ARG A 63 -28.78 -8.95 -6.58
CA ARG A 63 -29.96 -9.01 -7.45
C ARG A 63 -30.30 -7.69 -8.12
N ILE A 64 -29.83 -6.57 -7.57
CA ILE A 64 -30.22 -5.21 -7.97
C ILE A 64 -29.02 -4.26 -8.16
N HIS A 65 -27.81 -4.68 -7.81
CA HIS A 65 -26.60 -3.87 -7.83
C HIS A 65 -25.43 -4.66 -8.46
N ALA A 66 -24.95 -4.18 -9.61
CA ALA A 66 -23.93 -4.85 -10.42
C ALA A 66 -22.58 -5.08 -9.71
N PRO A 67 -22.02 -4.11 -8.94
CA PRO A 67 -20.83 -4.36 -8.13
C PRO A 67 -21.00 -5.48 -7.09
N ALA A 68 -22.16 -5.54 -6.41
CA ALA A 68 -22.47 -6.63 -5.47
C ALA A 68 -22.53 -7.99 -6.16
N GLN A 69 -23.01 -8.01 -7.40
CA GLN A 69 -23.07 -9.21 -8.23
C GLN A 69 -21.67 -9.72 -8.60
N LEU A 70 -20.75 -8.81 -8.98
CA LEU A 70 -19.35 -9.14 -9.24
C LEU A 70 -18.65 -9.65 -7.96
N LEU A 71 -18.86 -8.96 -6.83
CA LEU A 71 -18.30 -9.36 -5.53
C LEU A 71 -18.78 -10.76 -5.10
N ALA A 72 -20.06 -11.06 -5.27
CA ALA A 72 -20.62 -12.38 -4.98
C ALA A 72 -19.98 -13.47 -5.86
N ALA A 73 -19.77 -13.21 -7.16
CA ALA A 73 -19.07 -14.13 -8.04
C ALA A 73 -17.65 -14.41 -7.56
N CYS A 74 -16.87 -13.36 -7.24
CA CYS A 74 -15.52 -13.52 -6.68
C CYS A 74 -15.51 -14.37 -5.41
N TRP A 75 -16.44 -14.12 -4.47
CA TRP A 75 -16.56 -14.92 -3.26
C TRP A 75 -16.85 -16.39 -3.55
N PHE A 76 -17.81 -16.70 -4.44
CA PHE A 76 -18.13 -18.07 -4.83
C PHE A 76 -16.94 -18.78 -5.46
N MET A 77 -16.13 -18.07 -6.26
CA MET A 77 -14.89 -18.61 -6.81
C MET A 77 -13.87 -18.95 -5.70
N GLN A 78 -13.71 -18.08 -4.68
CA GLN A 78 -12.80 -18.33 -3.55
C GLN A 78 -13.21 -19.56 -2.73
N VAL A 79 -14.51 -19.81 -2.55
CA VAL A 79 -15.00 -21.00 -1.80
C VAL A 79 -15.22 -22.24 -2.70
N GLY A 80 -14.72 -22.22 -3.93
CA GLY A 80 -14.77 -23.35 -4.86
C GLY A 80 -16.15 -23.68 -5.43
N LYS A 81 -17.12 -22.77 -5.32
CA LYS A 81 -18.50 -22.94 -5.85
C LYS A 81 -18.64 -22.28 -7.22
N TRP A 82 -17.93 -22.84 -8.18
CA TRP A 82 -17.73 -22.24 -9.50
C TRP A 82 -19.00 -22.15 -10.36
N ASP A 83 -19.90 -23.14 -10.24
CA ASP A 83 -21.19 -23.10 -10.93
C ASP A 83 -22.02 -21.88 -10.50
N LEU A 84 -22.04 -21.59 -9.19
CA LEU A 84 -22.71 -20.40 -8.66
C LEU A 84 -22.00 -19.12 -9.09
N ALA A 85 -20.67 -19.11 -9.16
CA ALA A 85 -19.96 -17.95 -9.71
C ALA A 85 -20.41 -17.65 -11.14
N LEU A 86 -20.55 -18.66 -12.02
CA LEU A 86 -21.05 -18.48 -13.38
C LEU A 86 -22.47 -17.92 -13.42
N GLU A 87 -23.38 -18.42 -12.58
CA GLU A 87 -24.75 -17.89 -12.50
C GLU A 87 -24.77 -16.39 -12.23
N TYR A 88 -23.91 -15.92 -11.32
CA TYR A 88 -23.76 -14.50 -11.02
C TYR A 88 -23.07 -13.75 -12.16
N LEU A 89 -22.13 -14.35 -12.89
CA LEU A 89 -21.47 -13.68 -14.03
C LEU A 89 -22.39 -13.56 -15.26
N GLU A 90 -23.38 -14.43 -15.41
CA GLU A 90 -24.33 -14.42 -16.53
C GLU A 90 -25.49 -13.43 -16.37
N GLY A 91 -25.63 -12.79 -15.19
CA GLY A 91 -26.68 -11.82 -15.00
C GLY A 91 -26.54 -10.58 -15.90
N ALA A 92 -27.67 -10.13 -16.43
CA ALA A 92 -27.74 -9.17 -17.53
C ALA A 92 -26.99 -7.84 -17.29
N ALA A 93 -26.83 -7.43 -16.03
CA ALA A 93 -26.18 -6.17 -15.65
C ALA A 93 -24.66 -6.17 -15.86
N ILE A 94 -23.99 -7.33 -15.79
CA ILE A 94 -22.51 -7.42 -15.89
C ILE A 94 -22.01 -8.36 -16.97
N ARG A 95 -22.85 -9.24 -17.55
CA ARG A 95 -22.41 -10.34 -18.45
C ARG A 95 -21.53 -9.96 -19.65
N GLN A 96 -21.56 -8.70 -20.09
CA GLN A 96 -20.73 -8.20 -21.21
C GLN A 96 -19.60 -7.27 -20.75
N SER A 97 -19.45 -7.07 -19.43
CA SER A 97 -18.39 -6.22 -18.91
C SER A 97 -17.03 -6.92 -19.04
N PRO A 98 -15.93 -6.17 -19.25
CA PRO A 98 -14.58 -6.72 -19.26
C PRO A 98 -14.23 -7.47 -17.96
N GLU A 99 -14.79 -7.03 -16.83
CA GLU A 99 -14.57 -7.66 -15.53
C GLU A 99 -15.21 -9.05 -15.46
N ALA A 100 -16.48 -9.16 -15.88
CA ALA A 100 -17.17 -10.45 -15.92
C ALA A 100 -16.54 -11.39 -16.96
N LEU A 101 -16.05 -10.87 -18.08
CA LEU A 101 -15.27 -11.63 -19.06
C LEU A 101 -13.98 -12.19 -18.44
N LEU A 102 -13.25 -11.39 -17.66
CA LEU A 102 -12.02 -11.83 -16.99
C LEU A 102 -12.33 -12.94 -15.99
N LEU A 103 -13.34 -12.75 -15.13
CA LEU A 103 -13.73 -13.77 -14.15
C LEU A 103 -14.24 -15.05 -14.83
N ARG A 104 -15.00 -14.96 -15.92
CA ARG A 104 -15.40 -16.16 -16.68
C ARG A 104 -14.21 -16.88 -17.26
N ASN A 105 -13.23 -16.17 -17.81
CA ASN A 105 -12.03 -16.80 -18.33
C ASN A 105 -11.22 -17.49 -17.21
N LEU A 106 -11.24 -16.95 -15.98
CA LEU A 106 -10.72 -17.66 -14.80
C LEU A 106 -11.55 -18.91 -14.48
N VAL A 107 -12.88 -18.82 -14.54
CA VAL A 107 -13.77 -19.96 -14.34
C VAL A 107 -13.69 -20.98 -15.49
N GLU A 108 -13.18 -20.68 -16.68
CA GLU A 108 -12.96 -21.71 -17.71
C GLU A 108 -11.75 -22.62 -17.39
N ARG A 109 -10.89 -22.19 -16.47
CA ARG A 109 -9.65 -22.90 -16.08
C ARG A 109 -9.84 -23.88 -14.90
N GLN A 110 -11.08 -24.31 -14.64
CA GLN A 110 -11.45 -25.26 -13.56
C GLN A 110 -10.73 -26.62 -13.63
N PRO A 111 -10.52 -27.29 -12.49
CA PRO A 111 -10.37 -26.78 -11.12
C PRO A 111 -8.89 -26.48 -10.82
N ARG A 112 -8.09 -26.14 -11.84
CA ARG A 112 -6.62 -26.13 -11.79
C ARG A 112 -6.01 -24.79 -11.39
N VAL A 113 -6.82 -23.84 -10.92
CA VAL A 113 -6.31 -22.53 -10.47
C VAL A 113 -5.71 -22.69 -9.07
N SER A 114 -4.57 -23.37 -8.98
CA SER A 114 -3.71 -23.39 -7.78
C SER A 114 -2.70 -22.25 -7.76
N GLN A 115 -2.77 -21.36 -8.77
CA GLN A 115 -1.91 -20.21 -8.98
C GLN A 115 -2.79 -19.06 -9.50
N TRP A 116 -3.59 -18.48 -8.61
CA TRP A 116 -4.48 -17.36 -8.91
C TRP A 116 -3.79 -16.23 -9.66
N ARG A 117 -2.56 -15.89 -9.27
CA ARG A 117 -1.76 -14.88 -9.94
C ARG A 117 -1.55 -15.23 -11.42
N HIS A 118 -1.04 -16.42 -11.72
CA HIS A 118 -0.80 -16.84 -13.10
C HIS A 118 -2.08 -16.85 -13.93
N ALA A 119 -3.15 -17.43 -13.39
CA ALA A 119 -4.43 -17.48 -14.08
C ALA A 119 -5.00 -16.07 -14.36
N PHE A 120 -4.88 -15.14 -13.40
CA PHE A 120 -5.30 -13.75 -13.56
C PHE A 120 -4.57 -13.07 -14.70
N PHE A 121 -3.23 -13.17 -14.72
CA PHE A 121 -2.44 -12.56 -15.77
C PHE A 121 -2.75 -13.16 -17.15
N ASP A 122 -2.87 -14.47 -17.26
CA ASP A 122 -3.22 -15.13 -18.52
C ASP A 122 -4.61 -14.72 -19.02
N ALA A 123 -5.59 -14.58 -18.11
CA ALA A 123 -6.94 -14.11 -18.44
C ALA A 123 -6.94 -12.63 -18.85
N TRP A 124 -6.19 -11.78 -18.15
CA TRP A 124 -6.09 -10.37 -18.49
C TRP A 124 -5.39 -10.18 -19.85
N GLN A 125 -4.35 -10.96 -20.14
CA GLN A 125 -3.64 -10.94 -21.41
C GLN A 125 -4.50 -11.49 -22.57
N SER A 126 -5.23 -12.59 -22.36
CA SER A 126 -6.10 -13.18 -23.41
C SER A 126 -7.20 -12.22 -23.84
N LEU A 127 -7.67 -11.36 -22.94
CA LEU A 127 -8.65 -10.31 -23.21
C LEU A 127 -8.06 -9.04 -23.83
N GLY A 128 -6.75 -9.02 -24.14
CA GLY A 128 -6.10 -7.87 -24.75
C GLY A 128 -5.73 -6.76 -23.76
N ARG A 129 -5.55 -7.08 -22.48
CA ARG A 129 -5.19 -6.14 -21.39
C ARG A 129 -6.18 -4.98 -21.24
N PRO A 130 -7.48 -5.26 -20.98
CA PRO A 130 -8.45 -4.21 -20.70
C PRO A 130 -8.01 -3.29 -19.56
N ASP A 131 -8.39 -2.01 -19.63
CA ASP A 131 -8.11 -1.00 -18.61
C ASP A 131 -9.24 -0.94 -17.56
N PHE A 132 -8.93 -1.36 -16.34
CA PHE A 132 -9.84 -1.43 -15.22
C PHE A 132 -9.71 -0.25 -14.25
N ARG A 133 -8.83 0.73 -14.51
CA ARG A 133 -8.60 1.87 -13.58
C ARG A 133 -9.87 2.60 -13.19
N GLN A 134 -10.77 2.78 -14.16
CA GLN A 134 -12.04 3.49 -13.97
C GLN A 134 -13.25 2.55 -13.88
N SER A 135 -13.03 1.25 -13.66
CA SER A 135 -14.11 0.29 -13.47
C SER A 135 -15.05 0.75 -12.35
N THR A 136 -16.35 0.82 -12.65
CA THR A 136 -17.40 1.09 -11.65
C THR A 136 -17.91 -0.18 -10.98
N LEU A 137 -17.48 -1.36 -11.46
CA LEU A 137 -17.86 -2.66 -10.90
C LEU A 137 -16.89 -3.12 -9.82
N LEU A 138 -15.61 -2.79 -9.95
CA LEU A 138 -14.61 -3.10 -8.94
C LEU A 138 -14.77 -2.16 -7.72
N PRO A 139 -14.58 -2.66 -6.49
CA PRO A 139 -14.55 -1.82 -5.30
C PRO A 139 -13.39 -0.82 -5.36
N SER A 140 -13.37 0.14 -4.44
CA SER A 140 -12.17 0.95 -4.20
C SER A 140 -10.99 0.03 -3.81
N PRO A 141 -9.73 0.41 -4.10
CA PRO A 141 -8.59 -0.38 -3.67
C PRO A 141 -8.59 -0.60 -2.16
N LEU A 142 -8.09 -1.75 -1.73
CA LEU A 142 -7.87 -2.04 -0.32
C LEU A 142 -6.97 -0.97 0.31
N GLN A 143 -7.42 -0.38 1.42
CA GLN A 143 -6.56 0.46 2.25
C GLN A 143 -6.11 -0.36 3.46
N TRP A 144 -4.83 -0.19 3.82
CA TRP A 144 -4.21 -0.93 4.91
C TRP A 144 -4.95 -0.84 6.24
N SER A 145 -5.53 0.33 6.54
CA SER A 145 -6.34 0.55 7.75
C SER A 145 -7.54 -0.39 7.87
N HIS A 146 -8.12 -0.85 6.75
CA HIS A 146 -9.29 -1.73 6.78
C HIS A 146 -8.94 -3.17 7.14
N LEU A 147 -7.76 -3.65 6.75
CA LEU A 147 -7.27 -4.98 7.13
C LEU A 147 -7.02 -5.12 8.64
N MET A 148 -6.96 -4.00 9.35
CA MET A 148 -6.53 -3.89 10.74
C MET A 148 -7.67 -3.68 11.73
N ALA A 149 -8.87 -3.31 11.25
CA ALA A 149 -9.97 -2.88 12.12
C ALA A 149 -10.64 -4.04 12.87
N ASP A 150 -10.68 -5.24 12.30
CA ASP A 150 -11.49 -6.38 12.80
C ASP A 150 -10.67 -7.63 13.19
N THR A 151 -9.35 -7.62 12.96
CA THR A 151 -8.52 -8.84 12.96
C THR A 151 -7.79 -9.15 14.25
N TRP A 152 -7.86 -8.30 15.28
CA TRP A 152 -6.98 -8.46 16.44
C TRP A 152 -7.62 -9.09 17.65
N SER A 153 -6.90 -10.08 18.17
CA SER A 153 -7.11 -10.59 19.52
C SER A 153 -6.93 -9.47 20.54
N PRO A 154 -7.65 -9.51 21.68
CA PRO A 154 -7.36 -8.63 22.81
C PRO A 154 -5.86 -8.62 23.11
N TRP A 155 -5.28 -7.45 23.35
CA TRP A 155 -3.85 -7.25 23.62
C TRP A 155 -3.30 -8.27 24.64
N ASP A 156 -4.06 -8.51 25.70
CA ASP A 156 -3.66 -9.41 26.79
C ASP A 156 -3.66 -10.89 26.38
N ALA A 157 -4.47 -11.27 25.38
CA ALA A 157 -4.48 -12.61 24.81
C ALA A 157 -3.38 -12.82 23.76
N THR A 158 -2.71 -11.74 23.34
CA THR A 158 -1.64 -11.78 22.34
C THR A 158 -0.32 -12.17 23.00
N HIS A 159 0.33 -13.20 22.44
CA HIS A 159 1.68 -13.61 22.84
C HIS A 159 2.68 -12.44 22.70
N GLU A 160 3.57 -12.29 23.67
CA GLU A 160 4.48 -11.13 23.79
C GLU A 160 5.29 -10.89 22.50
N SER A 161 5.84 -11.95 21.90
CA SER A 161 6.62 -11.87 20.66
C SER A 161 5.86 -11.34 19.43
N ARG A 162 4.53 -11.24 19.50
CA ARG A 162 3.69 -10.69 18.42
C ARG A 162 3.21 -9.27 18.71
N ARG A 163 3.34 -8.79 19.95
CA ARG A 163 2.84 -7.47 20.35
C ARG A 163 3.53 -6.33 19.58
N LEU A 164 4.86 -6.35 19.52
CA LEU A 164 5.61 -5.30 18.81
C LEU A 164 5.37 -5.34 17.28
N PRO A 165 5.40 -6.51 16.59
CA PRO A 165 4.95 -6.60 15.19
C PRO A 165 3.54 -6.05 14.95
N LEU A 166 2.58 -6.29 15.86
CA LEU A 166 1.24 -5.72 15.74
C LEU A 166 1.23 -4.19 15.91
N VAL A 167 2.04 -3.66 16.83
CA VAL A 167 2.20 -2.20 16.99
C VAL A 167 2.82 -1.56 15.74
N VAL A 168 3.73 -2.23 15.04
CA VAL A 168 4.25 -1.77 13.74
C VAL A 168 3.11 -1.58 12.74
N LEU A 169 2.16 -2.51 12.69
CA LEU A 169 1.03 -2.41 11.77
C LEU A 169 0.00 -1.38 12.21
N ASN A 170 -0.18 -1.21 13.52
CA ASN A 170 -1.05 -0.20 14.08
C ASN A 170 -0.53 0.38 15.40
N PRO A 171 0.12 1.55 15.33
CA PRO A 171 0.61 2.26 16.50
C PRO A 171 -0.50 2.65 17.50
N GLU A 172 -1.77 2.72 17.08
CA GLU A 172 -2.88 3.00 18.00
C GLU A 172 -3.02 1.97 19.13
N LEU A 173 -2.57 0.73 18.91
CA LEU A 173 -2.51 -0.30 19.96
C LEU A 173 -1.66 0.13 21.17
N ALA A 174 -0.67 0.99 20.93
CA ALA A 174 0.22 1.52 21.94
C ALA A 174 -0.33 2.75 22.65
N ARG A 175 -1.41 3.39 22.17
CA ARG A 175 -1.86 4.70 22.69
C ARG A 175 -2.18 4.67 24.19
N ALA A 176 -2.80 3.59 24.67
CA ALA A 176 -3.09 3.39 26.09
C ALA A 176 -2.00 2.59 26.85
N ARG A 177 -0.90 2.22 26.18
CA ARG A 177 0.10 1.25 26.66
C ARG A 177 1.52 1.67 26.31
N GLN A 178 1.80 2.97 26.25
CA GLN A 178 3.08 3.48 25.76
C GLN A 178 4.26 2.96 26.59
N ASP A 179 4.12 2.87 27.91
CA ASP A 179 5.16 2.33 28.80
C ASP A 179 5.46 0.84 28.53
N GLU A 180 4.41 0.03 28.36
CA GLU A 180 4.56 -1.40 28.05
C GLU A 180 5.22 -1.59 26.69
N VAL A 181 4.78 -0.83 25.67
CA VAL A 181 5.36 -0.87 24.34
C VAL A 181 6.79 -0.34 24.33
N GLY A 182 7.10 0.68 25.14
CA GLY A 182 8.48 1.15 25.35
C GLY A 182 9.37 0.04 25.90
N GLY A 183 8.86 -0.76 26.85
CA GLY A 183 9.54 -1.97 27.32
C GLY A 183 9.83 -2.98 26.21
N LEU A 184 8.84 -3.24 25.34
CA LEU A 184 9.00 -4.12 24.17
C LEU A 184 10.03 -3.57 23.16
N VAL A 185 10.03 -2.26 22.94
CA VAL A 185 11.03 -1.57 22.10
C VAL A 185 12.43 -1.80 22.65
N HIS A 186 12.64 -1.56 23.94
CA HIS A 186 13.95 -1.74 24.58
C HIS A 186 14.41 -3.20 24.58
N ALA A 187 13.50 -4.16 24.71
CA ALA A 187 13.80 -5.59 24.66
C ALA A 187 14.01 -6.13 23.24
N SER A 188 13.62 -5.38 22.20
CA SER A 188 13.71 -5.83 20.81
C SER A 188 15.15 -5.81 20.31
N ASP A 189 15.55 -6.89 19.63
CA ASP A 189 16.80 -7.01 18.87
C ASP A 189 16.57 -6.94 17.34
N SER A 190 15.32 -6.86 16.90
CA SER A 190 14.97 -6.80 15.47
C SER A 190 15.05 -5.36 14.97
N LEU A 191 16.19 -5.00 14.37
CA LEU A 191 16.38 -3.71 13.70
C LEU A 191 15.26 -3.40 12.69
N PRO A 192 14.82 -4.33 11.81
CA PRO A 192 13.78 -4.03 10.83
C PRO A 192 12.41 -3.71 11.45
N ILE A 193 12.03 -4.37 12.55
CA ILE A 193 10.80 -4.04 13.30
C ILE A 193 10.89 -2.62 13.85
N LEU A 194 12.04 -2.26 14.44
CA LEU A 194 12.26 -0.92 14.98
C LEU A 194 12.25 0.14 13.87
N MET A 195 12.87 -0.15 12.72
CA MET A 195 12.83 0.70 11.53
C MET A 195 11.40 0.89 11.02
N ALA A 196 10.62 -0.18 10.92
CA ALA A 196 9.22 -0.09 10.49
C ALA A 196 8.36 0.74 11.46
N LEU A 197 8.54 0.54 12.77
CA LEU A 197 7.85 1.34 13.79
C LEU A 197 8.24 2.81 13.69
N ARG A 198 9.54 3.10 13.56
CA ARG A 198 10.06 4.46 13.37
C ARG A 198 9.38 5.14 12.19
N GLU A 199 9.38 4.50 11.02
CA GLU A 199 8.75 5.05 9.80
C GLU A 199 7.26 5.30 9.97
N HIS A 200 6.54 4.39 10.64
CA HIS A 200 5.12 4.59 10.93
C HIS A 200 4.88 5.78 11.86
N LEU A 201 5.69 5.93 12.92
CA LEU A 201 5.58 7.05 13.86
C LEU A 201 5.86 8.40 13.18
N PHE A 202 6.71 8.47 12.16
CA PHE A 202 6.93 9.69 11.38
C PHE A 202 5.74 10.11 10.51
N ALA A 203 4.79 9.21 10.23
CA ALA A 203 3.54 9.55 9.54
C ALA A 203 2.58 10.35 10.44
N TYR A 204 2.75 10.29 11.76
CA TYR A 204 1.98 11.08 12.71
C TYR A 204 2.52 12.52 12.82
N GLU A 205 1.61 13.46 13.08
CA GLU A 205 1.97 14.84 13.41
C GLU A 205 2.90 14.89 14.62
N GLU A 206 3.80 15.88 14.68
CA GLU A 206 4.76 16.03 15.79
C GLU A 206 4.11 16.12 17.17
N GLN A 207 2.87 16.62 17.21
CA GLN A 207 2.07 16.80 18.41
C GLN A 207 1.20 15.58 18.78
N ASP A 208 1.08 14.56 17.93
CA ASP A 208 0.34 13.34 18.29
C ASP A 208 1.09 12.62 19.42
N PRO A 209 0.45 12.30 20.56
CA PRO A 209 1.10 11.67 21.71
C PRO A 209 1.88 10.39 21.42
N LEU A 210 1.55 9.63 20.38
CA LEU A 210 2.29 8.42 20.02
C LEU A 210 3.73 8.72 19.61
N ARG A 211 3.95 9.81 18.87
CA ARG A 211 5.26 10.16 18.33
C ARG A 211 6.25 10.56 19.43
N PRO A 212 6.04 11.60 20.26
CA PRO A 212 6.96 11.93 21.34
C PRO A 212 6.97 10.88 22.45
N GLY A 213 5.93 10.04 22.57
CA GLY A 213 5.87 8.97 23.56
C GLY A 213 6.74 7.74 23.22
N LEU A 214 6.89 7.40 21.93
CA LEU A 214 7.59 6.16 21.52
C LEU A 214 8.82 6.40 20.65
N LEU A 215 8.82 7.41 19.78
CA LEU A 215 9.91 7.63 18.82
C LEU A 215 11.28 7.78 19.50
N PRO A 216 11.44 8.50 20.62
CA PRO A 216 12.73 8.60 21.30
C PRO A 216 13.29 7.24 21.74
N ALA A 217 12.44 6.37 22.30
CA ALA A 217 12.84 5.04 22.73
C ALA A 217 13.24 4.14 21.54
N VAL A 218 12.55 4.30 20.40
CA VAL A 218 12.85 3.59 19.16
C VAL A 218 14.18 4.06 18.58
N ASP A 219 14.39 5.37 18.45
CA ASP A 219 15.64 5.96 17.92
C ASP A 219 16.84 5.60 18.82
N GLU A 220 16.67 5.68 20.14
CA GLU A 220 17.71 5.26 21.10
C GLU A 220 18.08 3.79 20.89
N ARG A 221 17.08 2.91 20.82
CA ARG A 221 17.32 1.47 20.65
C ARG A 221 17.99 1.15 19.32
N ILE A 222 17.56 1.80 18.23
CA ILE A 222 18.23 1.66 16.92
C ILE A 222 19.69 2.09 17.02
N GLY A 223 19.98 3.22 17.69
CA GLY A 223 21.35 3.67 17.92
C GLY A 223 22.20 2.67 18.71
N GLN A 224 21.64 2.07 19.76
CA GLN A 224 22.31 1.02 20.54
C GLN A 224 22.65 -0.21 19.69
N LEU A 225 21.72 -0.66 18.84
CA LEU A 225 21.91 -1.82 17.96
C LEU A 225 22.84 -1.53 16.78
N ALA A 226 22.85 -0.30 16.26
CA ALA A 226 23.77 0.13 15.22
C ALA A 226 25.22 0.26 15.73
N GLY A 227 25.38 0.66 16.99
CA GLY A 227 26.68 0.91 17.63
C GLY A 227 27.42 2.13 17.05
N SER A 228 28.71 2.26 17.37
CA SER A 228 29.56 3.38 16.93
C SER A 228 30.01 3.28 15.47
N SER A 229 29.78 2.15 14.81
CA SER A 229 30.22 1.87 13.45
C SER A 229 29.10 1.16 12.68
N PRO A 230 28.08 1.92 12.24
CA PRO A 230 26.93 1.37 11.55
C PRO A 230 27.35 0.65 10.26
N ARG A 231 26.75 -0.53 10.01
CA ARG A 231 27.08 -1.36 8.85
C ARG A 231 26.43 -0.88 7.56
N THR A 232 25.32 -0.17 7.66
CA THR A 232 24.49 0.24 6.52
C THR A 232 24.29 1.75 6.51
N LEU A 233 24.14 2.32 5.32
CA LEU A 233 23.89 3.74 5.14
C LEU A 233 22.60 4.18 5.85
N GLN A 234 21.55 3.35 5.82
CA GLN A 234 20.29 3.62 6.51
C GLN A 234 20.51 3.84 8.03
N LEU A 235 21.25 2.95 8.69
CA LEU A 235 21.53 3.08 10.13
C LEU A 235 22.41 4.29 10.44
N ALA A 236 23.38 4.59 9.57
CA ALA A 236 24.26 5.74 9.74
C ALA A 236 23.54 7.08 9.56
N LEU A 237 22.55 7.13 8.67
CA LEU A 237 21.79 8.35 8.37
C LEU A 237 20.82 8.73 9.49
N ILE A 238 20.36 7.78 10.32
CA ILE A 238 19.44 8.07 11.42
C ILE A 238 20.03 9.09 12.39
N PRO A 239 21.17 8.83 13.08
CA PRO A 239 21.73 9.81 14.00
C PRO A 239 22.23 11.08 13.29
N PHE A 240 22.61 10.97 12.00
CA PHE A 240 23.03 12.14 11.20
C PHE A 240 21.89 13.11 10.92
N LEU A 241 20.68 12.61 10.67
CA LEU A 241 19.51 13.43 10.33
C LEU A 241 18.67 13.78 11.55
N THR A 242 18.65 12.92 12.56
CA THR A 242 17.83 13.12 13.77
C THR A 242 18.19 14.43 14.46
N GLY A 243 17.18 15.24 14.78
CA GLY A 243 17.34 16.57 15.40
C GLY A 243 17.55 17.71 14.41
N SER A 244 17.74 17.44 13.11
CA SER A 244 17.72 18.48 12.07
C SER A 244 16.29 18.79 11.61
N LEU A 245 16.06 19.95 10.98
CA LEU A 245 14.79 20.21 10.29
C LEU A 245 14.92 19.87 8.80
N LEU A 246 13.82 19.44 8.16
CA LEU A 246 13.79 19.22 6.71
C LEU A 246 14.19 20.46 5.89
N SER A 247 13.93 21.65 6.44
CA SER A 247 14.25 22.95 5.85
C SER A 247 15.64 23.49 6.24
N GLN A 248 16.37 22.80 7.11
CA GLN A 248 17.68 23.24 7.56
C GLN A 248 18.74 22.96 6.48
N PRO A 249 19.47 23.99 6.00
CA PRO A 249 20.59 23.79 5.08
C PRO A 249 21.68 22.88 5.66
N PHE A 250 22.44 22.23 4.78
CA PHE A 250 23.67 21.53 5.15
C PHE A 250 24.78 22.54 5.41
N SER A 251 25.48 22.34 6.52
CA SER A 251 26.77 22.98 6.81
C SER A 251 27.92 22.20 6.17
N HIS A 252 29.07 22.87 6.01
CA HIS A 252 30.27 22.23 5.45
C HIS A 252 30.72 20.99 6.26
N GLY A 253 30.69 21.07 7.60
CA GLY A 253 31.03 19.92 8.45
C GLY A 253 30.03 18.75 8.34
N GLU A 254 28.76 19.03 8.04
CA GLU A 254 27.80 17.96 7.71
C GLU A 254 28.08 17.32 6.35
N LEU A 255 28.63 18.07 5.38
CA LEU A 255 29.08 17.51 4.10
C LEU A 255 30.28 16.57 4.29
N GLU A 256 31.27 16.95 5.10
CA GLU A 256 32.40 16.08 5.47
C GLU A 256 31.90 14.80 6.14
N THR A 257 30.94 14.94 7.06
CA THR A 257 30.34 13.79 7.74
C THR A 257 29.62 12.89 6.74
N LEU A 258 28.75 13.45 5.90
CA LEU A 258 27.99 12.71 4.89
C LEU A 258 28.90 12.01 3.88
N GLU A 259 30.01 12.64 3.49
CA GLU A 259 31.02 12.03 2.61
C GLU A 259 31.55 10.72 3.19
N ASN A 260 31.85 10.70 4.48
CA ASN A 260 32.26 9.48 5.17
C ASN A 260 31.12 8.45 5.21
N LEU A 261 29.88 8.87 5.45
CA LEU A 261 28.74 7.95 5.53
C LEU A 261 28.43 7.27 4.20
N VAL A 262 28.45 8.00 3.09
CA VAL A 262 28.11 7.43 1.76
C VAL A 262 29.17 6.44 1.23
N THR A 263 30.29 6.28 1.93
CA THR A 263 31.26 5.20 1.64
C THR A 263 30.70 3.81 1.98
N LEU A 264 29.68 3.73 2.84
CA LEU A 264 29.00 2.48 3.17
C LEU A 264 28.37 1.89 1.89
N SER A 265 28.71 0.63 1.61
CA SER A 265 28.34 -0.03 0.35
C SER A 265 26.89 -0.48 0.29
N GLU A 266 26.21 -0.59 1.43
CA GLU A 266 24.87 -1.15 1.52
C GLU A 266 23.88 -0.13 2.06
N TRP A 267 22.71 -0.04 1.43
CA TRP A 267 21.61 0.79 1.94
C TRP A 267 21.07 0.23 3.26
N LYS A 268 20.66 -1.04 3.27
CA LYS A 268 20.01 -1.71 4.42
C LYS A 268 20.35 -3.20 4.48
N GLN A 269 20.17 -3.79 5.66
CA GLN A 269 20.15 -5.23 5.91
C GLN A 269 19.14 -5.52 7.05
N PRO A 270 18.40 -6.64 7.00
CA PRO A 270 18.34 -7.65 5.93
C PRO A 270 17.54 -7.17 4.71
N SER A 271 17.40 -8.02 3.69
CA SER A 271 16.57 -7.74 2.53
C SER A 271 15.07 -7.67 2.89
N SER A 272 14.27 -7.01 2.05
CA SER A 272 12.81 -6.94 2.24
C SER A 272 12.15 -8.32 2.23
N GLU A 273 12.65 -9.27 1.43
CA GLU A 273 12.16 -10.65 1.40
C GLU A 273 12.38 -11.36 2.75
N GLN A 274 13.59 -11.27 3.29
CA GLN A 274 13.92 -11.93 4.55
C GLN A 274 13.05 -11.39 5.69
N PHE A 275 12.86 -10.06 5.74
CA PHE A 275 12.01 -9.45 6.76
C PHE A 275 10.52 -9.74 6.54
N PHE A 276 10.06 -9.80 5.29
CA PHE A 276 8.71 -10.26 4.96
C PHE A 276 8.44 -11.67 5.50
N MET A 277 9.37 -12.62 5.30
CA MET A 277 9.21 -13.98 5.80
C MET A 277 9.20 -14.06 7.34
N GLU A 278 10.01 -13.23 8.02
CA GLU A 278 9.96 -13.07 9.47
C GLU A 278 8.56 -12.61 9.92
N MET A 279 8.06 -11.53 9.32
CA MET A 279 6.76 -10.96 9.65
C MET A 279 5.60 -11.89 9.32
N LEU A 280 5.68 -12.65 8.23
CA LEU A 280 4.70 -13.66 7.86
C LEU A 280 4.52 -14.69 8.98
N GLY A 281 5.62 -15.15 9.60
CA GLY A 281 5.56 -16.06 10.75
C GLY A 281 4.90 -15.46 11.99
N HIS A 282 5.04 -14.14 12.20
CA HIS A 282 4.35 -13.45 13.30
C HIS A 282 2.84 -13.31 13.05
N PHE A 283 2.44 -13.20 11.78
CA PHE A 283 1.06 -12.90 11.38
C PHE A 283 0.26 -14.10 10.87
N GLU A 284 0.83 -15.30 10.80
CA GLU A 284 0.17 -16.52 10.26
C GLU A 284 -1.21 -16.82 10.86
N ALA A 285 -1.46 -16.41 12.11
CA ALA A 285 -2.74 -16.61 12.79
C ALA A 285 -3.79 -15.51 12.49
N LEU A 286 -3.43 -14.47 11.74
CA LEU A 286 -4.33 -13.40 11.32
C LEU A 286 -4.88 -13.69 9.92
N PRO A 287 -6.09 -13.22 9.59
CA PRO A 287 -6.53 -13.14 8.20
C PRO A 287 -5.55 -12.30 7.38
N ALA A 288 -5.37 -12.64 6.10
CA ALA A 288 -4.45 -11.92 5.20
C ALA A 288 -3.00 -11.76 5.73
N PRO A 289 -2.32 -12.84 6.15
CA PRO A 289 -1.02 -12.75 6.80
C PRO A 289 0.06 -12.18 5.86
N GLY A 290 0.01 -12.48 4.57
CA GLY A 290 0.92 -11.93 3.57
C GLY A 290 0.76 -10.43 3.40
N HIS A 291 -0.46 -9.91 3.41
CA HIS A 291 -0.73 -8.48 3.39
C HIS A 291 -0.10 -7.74 4.58
N HIS A 292 -0.29 -8.25 5.79
CA HIS A 292 0.30 -7.69 7.00
C HIS A 292 1.84 -7.71 6.94
N ALA A 293 2.41 -8.84 6.55
CA ALA A 293 3.85 -8.98 6.41
C ALA A 293 4.44 -8.00 5.37
N TRP A 294 3.77 -7.83 4.22
CA TRP A 294 4.18 -6.89 3.19
C TRP A 294 4.12 -5.44 3.64
N SER A 295 3.12 -5.06 4.45
CA SER A 295 3.05 -3.72 5.05
C SER A 295 4.23 -3.43 5.94
N ALA A 296 4.52 -4.32 6.89
CA ALA A 296 5.67 -4.19 7.78
C ALA A 296 6.97 -4.10 6.97
N ALA A 297 7.13 -4.96 5.96
CA ALA A 297 8.29 -4.96 5.08
C ALA A 297 8.45 -3.68 4.26
N THR A 298 7.35 -3.05 3.86
CA THR A 298 7.34 -1.75 3.17
C THR A 298 7.78 -0.64 4.12
N LEU A 299 7.25 -0.61 5.35
CA LEU A 299 7.65 0.37 6.36
C LEU A 299 9.13 0.25 6.72
N ALA A 300 9.69 -0.97 6.83
CA ALA A 300 11.11 -1.16 7.16
C ALA A 300 12.11 -0.66 6.08
N GLN A 301 11.64 -0.28 4.89
CA GLN A 301 12.50 0.22 3.80
C GLN A 301 13.21 1.54 4.17
N GLY A 302 12.66 2.32 5.11
CA GLY A 302 13.30 3.54 5.62
C GLY A 302 13.45 4.65 4.58
N VAL A 303 12.52 4.72 3.61
CA VAL A 303 12.57 5.68 2.49
C VAL A 303 12.51 7.13 2.99
N SER A 304 11.98 7.40 4.19
CA SER A 304 11.95 8.75 4.76
C SER A 304 13.33 9.40 4.86
N LEU A 305 14.39 8.62 5.11
CA LEU A 305 15.76 9.14 5.20
C LEU A 305 16.22 9.73 3.86
N GLY A 306 15.90 9.04 2.75
CA GLY A 306 16.15 9.55 1.40
C GLY A 306 15.33 10.81 1.10
N VAL A 307 14.07 10.85 1.54
CA VAL A 307 13.20 12.04 1.43
C VAL A 307 13.80 13.22 2.20
N TRP A 308 14.31 12.97 3.40
CA TRP A 308 14.91 13.98 4.26
C TRP A 308 16.20 14.57 3.64
N LEU A 309 17.10 13.72 3.14
CA LEU A 309 18.28 14.14 2.39
C LEU A 309 17.89 15.03 1.20
N TYR A 310 16.89 14.61 0.43
CA TYR A 310 16.40 15.37 -0.72
C TYR A 310 15.89 16.76 -0.32
N HIS A 311 15.08 16.86 0.73
CA HIS A 311 14.53 18.15 1.17
C HIS A 311 15.60 19.09 1.75
N ARG A 312 16.49 18.58 2.60
CA ARG A 312 17.60 19.39 3.15
C ARG A 312 18.55 19.85 2.06
N ALA A 313 18.84 19.00 1.07
CA ALA A 313 19.60 19.42 -0.10
C ALA A 313 18.90 20.58 -0.78
N ARG A 314 17.61 20.47 -1.14
CA ARG A 314 16.90 21.58 -1.78
C ARG A 314 16.94 22.88 -0.97
N ALA A 315 16.83 22.82 0.36
CA ALA A 315 16.98 23.98 1.23
C ALA A 315 18.39 24.60 1.22
N SER A 316 19.41 23.78 0.94
CA SER A 316 20.82 24.19 0.88
C SER A 316 21.19 24.93 -0.41
N LYS A 317 20.38 24.83 -1.48
CA LYS A 317 20.73 25.37 -2.82
C LYS A 317 21.14 26.85 -2.81
N ALA A 318 20.49 27.68 -1.99
CA ALA A 318 20.78 29.12 -1.90
C ALA A 318 21.93 29.48 -0.93
N HIS A 319 22.40 28.52 -0.14
CA HIS A 319 23.33 28.73 0.97
C HIS A 319 24.73 28.16 0.71
N LEU A 320 24.85 27.27 -0.26
CA LEU A 320 26.12 26.65 -0.65
C LEU A 320 26.79 27.43 -1.78
N ASN A 321 28.11 27.54 -1.72
CA ASN A 321 28.90 27.96 -2.88
C ASN A 321 28.88 26.88 -3.98
N ASP A 322 29.42 27.18 -5.16
CA ASP A 322 29.40 26.26 -6.29
C ASP A 322 30.18 24.95 -6.03
N GLU A 323 31.24 24.99 -5.23
CA GLU A 323 32.05 23.80 -4.89
C GLU A 323 31.29 22.87 -3.95
N ASP A 324 30.79 23.41 -2.85
CA ASP A 324 29.95 22.68 -1.88
C ASP A 324 28.68 22.15 -2.54
N ARG A 325 28.08 22.91 -3.47
CA ARG A 325 26.91 22.46 -4.24
C ARG A 325 27.26 21.23 -5.09
N ARG A 326 28.36 21.27 -5.83
CA ARG A 326 28.81 20.12 -6.64
C ARG A 326 29.20 18.94 -5.76
N TRP A 327 29.79 19.21 -4.60
CA TRP A 327 30.14 18.17 -3.63
C TRP A 327 28.92 17.47 -3.08
N LEU A 328 27.96 18.22 -2.53
CA LEU A 328 26.67 17.66 -2.09
C LEU A 328 25.96 16.93 -3.25
N GLY A 329 26.05 17.46 -4.47
CA GLY A 329 25.55 16.79 -5.67
C GLY A 329 26.14 15.39 -5.88
N ARG A 330 27.46 15.21 -5.70
CA ARG A 330 28.11 13.89 -5.73
C ARG A 330 27.64 12.99 -4.60
N LEU A 331 27.52 13.52 -3.38
CA LEU A 331 27.08 12.74 -2.21
C LEU A 331 25.65 12.20 -2.39
N LEU A 332 24.73 13.03 -2.88
CA LEU A 332 23.36 12.63 -3.19
C LEU A 332 23.32 11.58 -4.30
N TRP A 333 24.18 11.71 -5.31
CA TRP A 333 24.29 10.74 -6.40
C TRP A 333 24.70 9.35 -5.88
N VAL A 334 25.69 9.30 -5.00
CA VAL A 334 26.16 8.04 -4.38
C VAL A 334 25.11 7.44 -3.47
N ALA A 335 24.50 8.24 -2.57
CA ALA A 335 23.42 7.76 -1.70
C ALA A 335 22.22 7.24 -2.51
N GLY A 336 21.83 7.95 -3.57
CA GLY A 336 20.76 7.54 -4.46
C GLY A 336 21.07 6.27 -5.26
N ALA A 337 22.35 6.01 -5.57
CA ALA A 337 22.77 4.75 -6.19
C ALA A 337 22.50 3.53 -5.27
N ARG A 338 22.79 3.66 -3.97
CA ARG A 338 22.53 2.59 -2.98
C ARG A 338 21.05 2.26 -2.82
N LEU A 339 20.20 3.28 -2.86
CA LEU A 339 18.75 3.11 -2.87
C LEU A 339 18.26 2.43 -4.15
N ARG A 340 18.84 2.76 -5.31
CA ARG A 340 18.50 2.13 -6.60
C ARG A 340 18.91 0.68 -6.73
N GLU A 341 19.91 0.24 -5.97
CA GLU A 341 20.32 -1.17 -5.91
C GLU A 341 19.28 -2.04 -5.19
N GLN A 342 18.29 -1.44 -4.51
CA GLN A 342 17.20 -2.16 -3.85
C GLN A 342 16.10 -2.58 -4.82
N HIS A 343 15.26 -3.52 -4.39
CA HIS A 343 14.21 -4.13 -5.22
C HIS A 343 12.79 -3.60 -4.99
N SER A 344 12.64 -2.55 -4.16
CA SER A 344 11.36 -1.85 -3.95
C SER A 344 11.18 -0.71 -4.94
N CYS A 345 9.95 -0.52 -5.42
CA CYS A 345 9.60 0.64 -6.24
C CYS A 345 9.87 1.96 -5.51
N GLN A 346 9.56 2.04 -4.21
CA GLN A 346 9.72 3.28 -3.43
C GLN A 346 11.19 3.64 -3.23
N GLU A 347 12.04 2.65 -2.94
CA GLU A 347 13.47 2.85 -2.77
C GLU A 347 14.11 3.30 -4.08
N VAL A 348 13.76 2.65 -5.20
CA VAL A 348 14.26 3.02 -6.53
C VAL A 348 13.80 4.41 -6.95
N GLU A 349 12.52 4.75 -6.80
CA GLU A 349 12.03 6.10 -7.10
C GLU A 349 12.75 7.17 -6.26
N GLN A 350 12.95 6.93 -4.97
CA GLN A 350 13.66 7.88 -4.12
C GLN A 350 15.15 7.98 -4.48
N GLY A 351 15.79 6.85 -4.81
CA GLY A 351 17.16 6.84 -5.31
C GLY A 351 17.32 7.64 -6.60
N LEU A 352 16.38 7.49 -7.54
CA LEU A 352 16.34 8.28 -8.78
C LEU A 352 16.15 9.78 -8.51
N ARG A 353 15.31 10.17 -7.53
CA ARG A 353 15.15 11.59 -7.15
C ARG A 353 16.45 12.21 -6.65
N LEU A 354 17.15 11.51 -5.76
CA LEU A 354 18.44 11.97 -5.22
C LEU A 354 19.48 12.09 -6.32
N GLN A 355 19.54 11.11 -7.20
CA GLN A 355 20.44 11.11 -8.35
C GLN A 355 20.14 12.24 -9.34
N MET A 356 18.89 12.43 -9.75
CA MET A 356 18.52 13.54 -10.65
C MET A 356 18.88 14.90 -10.06
N LEU A 357 18.64 15.11 -8.76
CA LEU A 357 19.04 16.33 -8.06
C LEU A 357 20.57 16.49 -8.04
N GLY A 358 21.30 15.41 -7.73
CA GLY A 358 22.76 15.38 -7.75
C GLY A 358 23.33 15.74 -9.12
N SER A 359 22.81 15.16 -10.20
CA SER A 359 23.22 15.45 -11.58
C SER A 359 22.94 16.89 -11.99
N GLU A 360 21.79 17.45 -11.59
CA GLU A 360 21.47 18.87 -11.84
C GLU A 360 22.56 19.76 -11.23
N TRP A 361 22.98 19.45 -10.00
CA TRP A 361 23.91 20.28 -9.24
C TRP A 361 25.36 20.09 -9.64
N MET A 362 25.71 18.92 -10.15
CA MET A 362 27.00 18.63 -10.79
C MET A 362 27.08 19.13 -12.23
N GLU A 363 25.97 19.62 -12.80
CA GLU A 363 25.86 20.02 -14.22
C GLU A 363 26.19 18.87 -15.20
N HIS A 364 25.90 17.62 -14.80
CA HIS A 364 26.25 16.42 -15.57
C HIS A 364 25.03 15.80 -16.29
N SER A 365 24.73 16.30 -17.49
CA SER A 365 23.53 15.92 -18.27
C SER A 365 23.38 14.41 -18.57
N PRO A 366 24.41 13.66 -19.01
CA PRO A 366 24.23 12.26 -19.39
C PRO A 366 23.68 11.38 -18.26
N SER A 367 24.21 11.55 -17.05
CA SER A 367 23.73 10.84 -15.87
C SER A 367 22.27 11.15 -15.52
N ARG A 368 21.80 12.37 -15.84
CA ARG A 368 20.42 12.77 -15.62
C ARG A 368 19.48 12.07 -16.61
N ASP A 369 19.89 11.95 -17.87
CA ASP A 369 19.08 11.31 -18.92
C ASP A 369 18.93 9.80 -18.68
N ASP A 370 19.98 9.15 -18.15
CA ASP A 370 19.91 7.76 -17.71
C ASP A 370 18.89 7.56 -16.58
N CYS A 371 18.89 8.45 -15.57
CA CYS A 371 17.89 8.43 -14.50
C CYS A 371 16.47 8.65 -15.02
N ILE A 372 16.28 9.59 -15.95
CA ILE A 372 14.96 9.85 -16.56
C ILE A 372 14.48 8.61 -17.31
N THR A 373 15.35 7.92 -18.03
CA THR A 373 15.00 6.70 -18.77
C THR A 373 14.48 5.62 -17.82
N VAL A 374 15.21 5.35 -16.72
CA VAL A 374 14.77 4.38 -15.71
C VAL A 374 13.48 4.81 -15.03
N TRP A 375 13.31 6.10 -14.73
CA TRP A 375 12.07 6.63 -14.16
C TRP A 375 10.87 6.40 -15.09
N VAL A 376 11.04 6.65 -16.38
CA VAL A 376 10.00 6.44 -17.40
C VAL A 376 9.61 4.96 -17.46
N ASP A 377 10.57 4.04 -17.38
CA ASP A 377 10.30 2.60 -17.33
C ASP A 377 9.50 2.21 -16.07
N VAL A 378 9.91 2.66 -14.88
CA VAL A 378 9.17 2.43 -13.63
C VAL A 378 7.73 2.98 -13.73
N GLY A 379 7.57 4.19 -14.25
CA GLY A 379 6.25 4.79 -14.49
C GLY A 379 5.39 4.01 -15.50
N ARG A 380 6.00 3.43 -16.55
CA ARG A 380 5.31 2.54 -17.49
C ARG A 380 4.82 1.28 -16.77
N TRP A 381 5.67 0.64 -15.98
CA TRP A 381 5.32 -0.57 -15.23
C TRP A 381 4.19 -0.31 -14.23
N GLN A 382 4.28 0.77 -13.46
CA GLN A 382 3.23 1.19 -12.52
C GLN A 382 1.90 1.47 -13.24
N LYS A 383 1.95 2.15 -14.39
CA LYS A 383 0.75 2.43 -15.19
C LYS A 383 0.08 1.13 -15.67
N SER A 384 0.86 0.13 -16.11
CA SER A 384 0.33 -1.17 -16.52
C SER A 384 -0.26 -1.97 -15.36
N LEU A 385 0.36 -1.93 -14.19
CA LEU A 385 -0.23 -2.51 -12.97
C LEU A 385 -1.56 -1.84 -12.60
N LEU A 386 -1.61 -0.50 -12.63
CA LEU A 386 -2.84 0.25 -12.39
C LEU A 386 -3.91 -0.07 -13.43
N GLN A 387 -3.53 -0.23 -14.70
CA GLN A 387 -4.42 -0.66 -15.79
C GLN A 387 -5.10 -1.99 -15.48
N ALA A 388 -4.38 -2.96 -14.92
CA ALA A 388 -4.95 -4.24 -14.49
C ALA A 388 -5.88 -4.10 -13.26
N ALA A 389 -5.87 -2.94 -12.59
CA ALA A 389 -6.54 -2.67 -11.32
C ALA A 389 -6.30 -3.79 -10.29
N TYR A 390 -5.08 -4.33 -10.25
CA TYR A 390 -4.76 -5.57 -9.55
C TYR A 390 -5.22 -5.56 -8.08
N TYR A 391 -5.01 -4.45 -7.38
CA TYR A 391 -5.39 -4.25 -5.98
C TYR A 391 -6.88 -3.93 -5.73
N ARG A 392 -7.71 -3.97 -6.76
CA ARG A 392 -9.17 -3.76 -6.67
C ARG A 392 -9.95 -5.05 -6.81
N TRP A 393 -9.30 -6.17 -7.14
CA TRP A 393 -9.98 -7.46 -7.31
C TRP A 393 -10.22 -8.12 -5.94
N PRO A 394 -11.49 -8.31 -5.52
CA PRO A 394 -11.84 -8.87 -4.21
C PRO A 394 -11.68 -10.40 -4.20
N LEU A 395 -10.45 -10.85 -4.44
CA LEU A 395 -10.03 -12.24 -4.54
C LEU A 395 -8.86 -12.44 -3.56
N ALA A 396 -9.15 -12.81 -2.31
CA ALA A 396 -8.14 -12.96 -1.26
C ALA A 396 -6.92 -13.80 -1.70
N SER A 397 -7.15 -14.96 -2.31
CA SER A 397 -6.05 -15.81 -2.79
C SER A 397 -5.16 -15.13 -3.84
N LEU A 398 -5.75 -14.30 -4.72
CA LEU A 398 -4.96 -13.54 -5.71
C LEU A 398 -4.06 -12.52 -5.02
N GLN A 399 -4.58 -11.84 -4.00
CA GLN A 399 -3.82 -10.79 -3.33
C GLN A 399 -2.72 -11.38 -2.43
N GLU A 400 -3.02 -12.44 -1.68
CA GLU A 400 -2.04 -13.14 -0.84
C GLU A 400 -0.91 -13.77 -1.66
N GLU A 401 -1.21 -14.44 -2.78
CA GLU A 401 -0.19 -14.99 -3.69
C GLU A 401 0.73 -13.92 -4.30
N SER A 402 0.35 -12.65 -4.23
CA SER A 402 1.12 -11.53 -4.78
C SER A 402 2.14 -10.95 -3.80
N CYS A 403 1.97 -11.18 -2.49
CA CYS A 403 2.78 -10.52 -1.47
C CYS A 403 4.24 -11.01 -1.46
N GLU A 404 4.48 -12.33 -1.54
CA GLU A 404 5.84 -12.88 -1.52
C GLU A 404 6.67 -12.46 -2.75
N PRO A 405 6.19 -12.58 -4.01
CA PRO A 405 6.94 -12.10 -5.17
C PRO A 405 7.28 -10.60 -5.11
N ARG A 406 6.38 -9.78 -4.54
CA ARG A 406 6.62 -8.35 -4.34
C ARG A 406 7.68 -8.08 -3.28
N ALA A 407 7.68 -8.85 -2.19
CA ALA A 407 8.69 -8.76 -1.15
C ALA A 407 10.09 -9.16 -1.64
N ARG A 408 10.15 -10.14 -2.55
CA ARG A 408 11.37 -10.57 -3.23
C ARG A 408 11.89 -9.51 -4.19
N ASP A 409 11.08 -9.12 -5.17
CA ASP A 409 11.45 -8.14 -6.18
C ASP A 409 10.22 -7.46 -6.79
N GLU A 410 9.85 -6.31 -6.21
CA GLU A 410 8.68 -5.53 -6.63
C GLU A 410 8.84 -5.02 -8.06
N LEU A 411 10.06 -4.63 -8.47
CA LEU A 411 10.30 -4.12 -9.82
C LEU A 411 10.09 -5.20 -10.87
N THR A 412 10.67 -6.38 -10.65
CA THR A 412 10.49 -7.53 -11.55
C THR A 412 9.02 -7.93 -11.61
N TRP A 413 8.33 -7.95 -10.46
CA TRP A 413 6.90 -8.21 -10.41
C TRP A 413 6.08 -7.17 -11.20
N MET A 414 6.32 -5.87 -11.02
CA MET A 414 5.63 -4.80 -11.76
C MET A 414 5.89 -4.87 -13.27
N ARG A 415 7.12 -5.18 -13.65
CA ARG A 415 7.56 -5.28 -15.05
C ARG A 415 6.75 -6.30 -15.83
N THR A 416 6.27 -7.37 -15.19
CA THR A 416 5.45 -8.42 -15.82
C THR A 416 4.10 -7.91 -16.35
N PHE A 417 3.56 -6.81 -15.81
CA PHE A 417 2.33 -6.21 -16.30
C PHE A 417 2.54 -5.42 -17.60
N ALA A 418 3.71 -4.81 -17.77
CA ALA A 418 4.02 -4.03 -18.96
C ALA A 418 4.56 -4.90 -20.09
N GLU A 419 5.42 -5.86 -19.77
CA GLU A 419 6.19 -6.62 -20.75
C GLU A 419 5.60 -8.02 -20.95
N LYS A 420 6.07 -8.76 -21.97
CA LYS A 420 5.68 -10.16 -22.19
C LYS A 420 6.69 -11.10 -21.52
N ILE A 421 6.93 -10.89 -20.24
CA ILE A 421 7.91 -11.65 -19.45
C ILE A 421 7.13 -12.64 -18.57
N PRO A 422 7.66 -13.86 -18.34
CA PRO A 422 7.07 -14.79 -17.39
C PRO A 422 6.92 -14.16 -16.00
N LEU A 423 5.90 -14.62 -15.28
CA LEU A 423 5.71 -14.25 -13.89
C LEU A 423 6.83 -14.83 -13.00
N PRO A 424 7.41 -14.03 -12.08
CA PRO A 424 8.45 -14.51 -11.16
C PRO A 424 7.90 -15.41 -10.06
#